data_AF-A0AAP1RC93-F1
#
_entry.id   AF-A0AAP1RC93-F1
#
_cell.length_a   1.000
_cell.length_b   1.000
_cell.length_c   1.000
_cell.angle_alpha   90.00
_cell.angle_beta   90.00
_cell.angle_gamma   90.00
#
_symmetry.space_group_name_H-M   'P 1'
#
loop_
_entity.id
_entity.type
_entity.pdbx_description
1 polymer ?
#
loop_
_entity_poly.entity_id
_entity_poly.type
_entity_poly.pdbx_seq_one_letter_code
_entity_poly.pdbx_strand_id
1 'polypeptide(L)'
;TENDKQEFSQIFGVSGDVIITSTYFAKRVADKLSENVDARTFMIDGVNRMIMICDSISVESRSCQNGVNLYGNFINNTHIFPGSARVNNGITIGLSPDQYKETLRIEILQNFKKKPFSGRESHVSTLCHELSHFCRYFIDGKHCGGMGTDDVPTEEFDPNFRYTGYARDLVKAHDLM
;
A
#
# COMPACT_ATOMS: atom_id res chain seq x y z
N THR A 1 -23.94 -11.60 -7.59
CA THR A 1 -24.87 -12.68 -7.24
C THR A 1 -24.89 -12.88 -5.74
N GLU A 2 -25.77 -13.70 -5.18
CA GLU A 2 -25.72 -14.00 -3.73
C GLU A 2 -24.44 -14.75 -3.35
N ASN A 3 -23.96 -15.63 -4.24
CA ASN A 3 -22.67 -16.30 -4.10
C ASN A 3 -21.52 -15.30 -4.00
N ASP A 4 -21.49 -14.27 -4.85
CA ASP A 4 -20.41 -13.26 -4.81
C ASP A 4 -20.39 -12.47 -3.49
N LYS A 5 -21.55 -12.25 -2.86
CA LYS A 5 -21.62 -11.59 -1.55
C LYS A 5 -21.08 -12.48 -0.45
N GLN A 6 -21.45 -13.76 -0.48
CA GLN A 6 -20.98 -14.75 0.50
C GLN A 6 -19.46 -14.94 0.37
N GLU A 7 -18.95 -15.06 -0.84
CA GLU A 7 -17.52 -15.18 -1.11
C GLU A 7 -16.76 -13.92 -0.65
N PHE A 8 -17.28 -12.72 -0.95
CA PHE A 8 -16.68 -11.48 -0.44
C PHE A 8 -16.58 -11.48 1.09
N SER A 9 -17.68 -11.84 1.77
CA SER A 9 -17.70 -11.88 3.24
C SER A 9 -16.73 -12.92 3.81
N GLN A 10 -16.56 -14.07 3.14
CA GLN A 10 -15.61 -15.10 3.55
C GLN A 10 -14.16 -14.65 3.37
N ILE A 11 -13.86 -13.91 2.31
CA ILE A 11 -12.50 -13.42 2.01
C ILE A 11 -12.10 -12.28 2.95
N PHE A 12 -12.98 -11.28 3.10
CA PHE A 12 -12.67 -10.03 3.79
C PHE A 12 -13.12 -9.99 5.26
N GLY A 13 -13.87 -10.99 5.72
CA GLY A 13 -14.38 -11.06 7.09
C GLY A 13 -15.46 -10.04 7.42
N VAL A 14 -15.98 -9.31 6.42
CA VAL A 14 -17.05 -8.32 6.58
C VAL A 14 -18.03 -8.40 5.43
N SER A 15 -19.30 -8.11 5.69
CA SER A 15 -20.27 -8.00 4.62
C SER A 15 -19.95 -6.80 3.72
N GLY A 16 -20.16 -6.96 2.42
CA GLY A 16 -19.82 -5.95 1.42
C GLY A 16 -20.62 -4.65 1.54
N ASP A 17 -21.81 -4.69 2.16
CA ASP A 17 -22.71 -3.55 2.38
C ASP A 17 -22.43 -2.78 3.69
N VAL A 18 -21.47 -3.25 4.50
CA VAL A 18 -21.02 -2.51 5.69
C VAL A 18 -20.50 -1.14 5.27
N ILE A 19 -21.06 -0.08 5.86
CA ILE A 19 -20.63 1.28 5.60
C ILE A 19 -19.34 1.57 6.37
N ILE A 20 -18.32 1.98 5.65
CA ILE A 20 -17.01 2.38 6.15
C ILE A 20 -16.88 3.89 6.00
N THR A 21 -16.37 4.54 7.05
CA THR A 21 -15.91 5.93 6.96
C THR A 21 -14.45 5.94 6.49
N SER A 22 -14.22 6.30 5.24
CA SER A 22 -12.89 6.39 4.63
C SER A 22 -12.37 7.81 4.69
N THR A 23 -11.06 7.99 4.92
CA THR A 23 -10.40 9.30 4.86
C THR A 23 -9.47 9.41 3.66
N TYR A 24 -9.33 10.63 3.14
CA TYR A 24 -8.47 10.92 1.98
C TYR A 24 -8.00 12.37 1.98
N PHE A 25 -6.91 12.65 1.27
CA PHE A 25 -6.46 14.01 1.00
C PHE A 25 -7.00 14.54 -0.33
N ALA A 26 -7.08 15.85 -0.53
CA ALA A 26 -7.51 16.44 -1.80
C ALA A 26 -6.64 17.64 -2.21
N LYS A 27 -6.56 17.92 -3.52
CA LYS A 27 -5.75 19.03 -4.05
C LYS A 27 -6.15 20.35 -3.42
N ARG A 28 -5.17 21.08 -2.87
CA ARG A 28 -5.35 22.39 -2.23
C ARG A 28 -6.27 22.36 -1.01
N VAL A 29 -6.49 21.19 -0.42
CA VAL A 29 -7.17 21.04 0.87
C VAL A 29 -6.13 20.63 1.90
N ALA A 30 -5.97 21.43 2.94
CA ALA A 30 -4.97 21.18 4.00
C ALA A 30 -5.37 19.98 4.88
N ASP A 31 -6.66 19.85 5.16
CA ASP A 31 -7.20 18.83 6.03
C ASP A 31 -7.59 17.56 5.28
N LYS A 32 -7.58 16.43 6.00
CA LYS A 32 -8.15 15.17 5.51
C LYS A 32 -9.67 15.33 5.38
N LEU A 33 -10.20 14.85 4.27
CA LEU A 33 -11.63 14.71 4.03
C LEU A 33 -12.07 13.29 4.40
N SER A 34 -13.37 13.11 4.60
CA SER A 34 -13.97 11.81 4.85
C SER A 34 -15.21 11.58 3.99
N GLU A 35 -15.52 10.32 3.73
CA GLU A 35 -16.73 9.89 3.07
C GLU A 35 -17.22 8.56 3.64
N ASN A 36 -18.51 8.29 3.46
CA ASN A 36 -19.12 7.01 3.76
C ASN A 36 -19.29 6.21 2.47
N VAL A 37 -18.77 4.98 2.47
CA VAL A 37 -18.76 4.09 1.30
C VAL A 37 -18.96 2.65 1.79
N ASP A 38 -19.63 1.81 1.02
CA ASP A 38 -19.74 0.40 1.36
C ASP A 38 -18.40 -0.33 1.19
N ALA A 39 -18.17 -1.35 2.02
CA ALA A 39 -16.92 -2.11 2.08
C ALA A 39 -16.53 -2.67 0.71
N ARG A 40 -17.49 -3.18 -0.06
CA ARG A 40 -17.22 -3.76 -1.38
C ARG A 40 -16.71 -2.71 -2.37
N THR A 41 -17.38 -1.55 -2.45
CA THR A 41 -16.95 -0.44 -3.30
C THR A 41 -15.58 0.08 -2.89
N PHE A 42 -15.33 0.22 -1.58
CA PHE A 42 -14.03 0.64 -1.06
C PHE A 42 -12.89 -0.32 -1.46
N MET A 43 -13.10 -1.63 -1.32
CA MET A 43 -12.09 -2.63 -1.67
C MET A 43 -11.81 -2.67 -3.18
N ILE A 44 -12.84 -2.58 -4.02
CA ILE A 44 -12.66 -2.54 -5.48
C ILE A 44 -11.90 -1.29 -5.91
N ASP A 45 -12.29 -0.11 -5.40
CA ASP A 45 -11.58 1.15 -5.67
C ASP A 45 -10.12 1.07 -5.23
N GLY A 46 -9.87 0.52 -4.04
CA GLY A 46 -8.53 0.29 -3.51
C GLY A 46 -7.64 -0.55 -4.43
N VAL A 47 -8.13 -1.72 -4.86
CA VAL A 47 -7.39 -2.61 -5.78
C VAL A 47 -7.12 -1.91 -7.12
N ASN A 48 -8.10 -1.20 -7.67
CA ASN A 48 -7.94 -0.49 -8.95
C ASN A 48 -6.88 0.61 -8.87
N ARG A 49 -6.82 1.35 -7.75
CA ARG A 49 -5.80 2.39 -7.55
C ARG A 49 -4.40 1.80 -7.36
N MET A 50 -4.29 0.65 -6.70
CA MET A 50 -3.03 -0.10 -6.59
C MET A 50 -2.54 -0.59 -7.96
N ILE A 51 -3.43 -1.12 -8.80
CA ILE A 51 -3.10 -1.52 -10.19
C ILE A 51 -2.59 -0.30 -10.96
N MET A 52 -3.26 0.85 -10.86
CA MET A 52 -2.84 2.08 -11.53
C MET A 52 -1.45 2.55 -11.10
N ILE A 53 -1.09 2.42 -9.82
CA ILE A 53 0.28 2.70 -9.36
C ILE A 53 1.26 1.75 -10.05
N CYS A 54 0.99 0.44 -10.01
CA CYS A 54 1.84 -0.58 -10.64
C CYS A 54 2.03 -0.34 -12.15
N ASP A 55 0.98 0.06 -12.86
CA ASP A 55 1.02 0.35 -14.30
C ASP A 55 1.80 1.64 -14.63
N SER A 56 1.94 2.55 -13.65
CA SER A 56 2.57 3.85 -13.83
C SER A 56 4.04 3.89 -13.36
N ILE A 57 4.50 2.87 -12.65
CA ILE A 57 5.91 2.74 -12.23
C ILE A 57 6.68 1.81 -13.16
N SER A 58 8.01 1.92 -13.14
CA SER A 58 8.87 1.12 -14.02
C SER A 58 10.17 0.72 -13.36
N VAL A 59 10.74 -0.38 -13.85
CA VAL A 59 12.12 -0.80 -13.57
C VAL A 59 12.94 -0.50 -14.82
N GLU A 60 13.93 0.37 -14.68
CA GLU A 60 14.79 0.78 -15.80
C GLU A 60 16.26 0.41 -15.52
N SER A 61 17.13 0.66 -16.50
CA SER A 61 18.57 0.53 -16.33
C SER A 61 19.08 1.43 -15.20
N ARG A 62 20.16 1.02 -14.54
CA ARG A 62 20.77 1.79 -13.47
C ARG A 62 21.15 3.18 -13.97
N SER A 63 20.66 4.21 -13.27
CA SER A 63 21.19 5.56 -13.33
C SER A 63 21.78 5.94 -11.97
N CYS A 64 22.91 6.64 -11.98
CA CYS A 64 23.52 7.18 -10.77
C CYS A 64 23.22 8.68 -10.71
N GLN A 65 22.37 9.10 -9.77
CA GLN A 65 21.99 10.50 -9.60
C GLN A 65 22.36 10.93 -8.18
N ASN A 66 23.27 11.90 -8.03
CA ASN A 66 23.70 12.41 -6.73
C ASN A 66 24.17 11.31 -5.74
N GLY A 67 24.86 10.28 -6.24
CA GLY A 67 25.33 9.15 -5.43
C GLY A 67 24.27 8.07 -5.14
N VAL A 68 23.04 8.25 -5.62
CA VAL A 68 21.94 7.30 -5.48
C VAL A 68 21.86 6.39 -6.70
N ASN A 69 21.80 5.08 -6.45
CA ASN A 69 21.60 4.07 -7.50
C ASN A 69 20.11 3.88 -7.77
N LEU A 70 19.61 4.49 -8.85
CA LEU A 70 18.21 4.49 -9.24
C LEU A 70 17.96 3.52 -10.40
N TYR A 71 16.88 2.75 -10.30
CA TYR A 71 16.40 1.79 -11.30
C TYR A 71 14.93 2.10 -11.61
N GLY A 72 14.67 3.08 -12.48
CA GLY A 72 13.32 3.63 -12.67
C GLY A 72 12.79 4.25 -11.39
N ASN A 73 11.75 3.65 -10.79
CA ASN A 73 11.17 4.11 -9.52
C ASN A 73 11.86 3.55 -8.27
N PHE A 74 12.85 2.66 -8.41
CA PHE A 74 13.43 1.93 -7.29
C PHE A 74 14.81 2.46 -6.91
N ILE A 75 15.01 2.78 -5.63
CA ILE A 75 16.29 3.20 -5.07
C ILE A 75 16.96 2.01 -4.40
N ASN A 76 18.19 1.68 -4.81
CA ASN A 76 18.95 0.61 -4.19
C ASN A 76 19.68 1.12 -2.93
N ASN A 77 19.09 0.85 -1.77
CA ASN A 77 19.62 1.12 -0.44
C ASN A 77 19.94 -0.18 0.31
N THR A 78 20.35 -1.24 -0.41
CA THR A 78 20.63 -2.56 0.19
C THR A 78 21.87 -2.60 1.10
N HIS A 79 22.52 -1.47 1.33
CA HIS A 79 23.56 -1.26 2.34
C HIS A 79 22.99 -0.82 3.70
N ILE A 80 21.70 -0.44 3.76
CA ILE A 80 21.01 0.02 4.97
C ILE A 80 20.38 -1.18 5.69
N PHE A 81 20.60 -1.26 7.00
CA PHE A 81 20.01 -2.24 7.92
C PHE A 81 19.40 -1.57 9.15
N PRO A 82 18.34 -2.14 9.76
CA PRO A 82 17.49 -3.23 9.24
C PRO A 82 16.40 -2.72 8.28
N GLY A 83 15.73 -3.62 7.55
CA GLY A 83 14.54 -3.30 6.75
C GLY A 83 14.48 -4.03 5.40
N SER A 84 13.27 -4.13 4.82
CA SER A 84 13.05 -4.78 3.52
C SER A 84 12.77 -3.77 2.42
N ALA A 85 11.75 -2.93 2.57
CA ALA A 85 11.52 -1.80 1.69
C ALA A 85 10.89 -0.67 2.51
N ARG A 86 10.78 0.52 1.92
CA ARG A 86 9.96 1.62 2.45
C ARG A 86 9.56 2.59 1.36
N VAL A 87 8.50 3.32 1.60
CA VAL A 87 8.05 4.45 0.77
C VAL A 87 7.78 5.67 1.65
N ASN A 88 7.85 6.86 1.05
CA ASN A 88 7.25 8.05 1.66
C ASN A 88 5.75 8.05 1.33
N ASN A 89 4.90 7.71 2.31
CA ASN A 89 3.46 7.56 2.12
C ASN A 89 2.78 8.82 1.54
N GLY A 90 3.23 10.01 1.92
CA GLY A 90 2.65 11.29 1.51
C GLY A 90 3.05 11.75 0.10
N ILE A 91 3.98 11.05 -0.57
CA ILE A 91 4.50 11.50 -1.86
C ILE A 91 3.44 11.50 -2.98
N THR A 92 2.36 10.71 -2.84
CA THR A 92 1.24 10.70 -3.80
C THR A 92 0.31 11.90 -3.65
N ILE A 93 0.39 12.64 -2.55
CA ILE A 93 -0.48 13.81 -2.31
C ILE A 93 -0.11 14.90 -3.33
N GLY A 94 -1.08 15.29 -4.15
CA GLY A 94 -0.87 16.31 -5.18
C GLY A 94 -0.50 15.78 -6.55
N LEU A 95 -0.22 14.47 -6.68
CA LEU A 95 0.23 13.86 -7.92
C LEU A 95 -0.90 13.21 -8.70
N SER A 96 -0.94 13.47 -10.00
CA SER A 96 -1.70 12.66 -10.95
C SER A 96 -0.89 11.42 -11.38
N PRO A 97 -1.54 10.32 -11.80
CA PRO A 97 -0.86 9.04 -12.09
C PRO A 97 0.26 9.13 -13.14
N ASP A 98 0.13 9.99 -14.14
CA ASP A 98 1.14 10.27 -15.15
C ASP A 98 2.46 10.82 -14.57
N GLN A 99 2.40 11.44 -13.38
CA GLN A 99 3.58 11.96 -12.68
C GLN A 99 4.28 10.90 -11.82
N TYR A 100 3.67 9.72 -11.63
CA TYR A 100 4.20 8.71 -10.72
C TYR A 100 5.54 8.15 -11.19
N LYS A 101 5.68 7.92 -12.50
CA LYS A 101 6.93 7.41 -13.08
C LYS A 101 8.13 8.25 -12.67
N GLU A 102 7.99 9.57 -12.72
CA GLU A 102 9.08 10.49 -12.43
C GLU A 102 9.25 10.78 -10.95
N THR A 103 8.19 10.62 -10.14
CA THR A 103 8.18 11.13 -8.75
C THR A 103 8.21 10.05 -7.68
N LEU A 104 7.48 8.94 -7.86
CA LEU A 104 7.42 7.89 -6.83
C LEU A 104 8.79 7.23 -6.67
N ARG A 105 9.19 7.03 -5.42
CA ARG A 105 10.42 6.34 -5.06
C ARG A 105 10.12 5.25 -4.04
N ILE A 106 10.52 4.03 -4.38
CA ILE A 106 10.48 2.87 -3.49
C ILE A 106 11.91 2.52 -3.12
N GLU A 107 12.24 2.60 -1.83
CA GLU A 107 13.56 2.25 -1.34
C GLU A 107 13.63 0.75 -1.08
N ILE A 108 14.60 0.08 -1.70
CA ILE A 108 14.87 -1.34 -1.47
C ILE A 108 16.02 -1.46 -0.48
N LEU A 109 15.75 -2.09 0.66
CA LEU A 109 16.67 -2.24 1.79
C LEU A 109 17.25 -3.66 1.84
N GLN A 110 18.13 -3.93 2.80
CA GLN A 110 18.94 -5.13 2.78
C GLN A 110 18.15 -6.45 2.91
N ASN A 111 17.16 -6.53 3.79
CA ASN A 111 16.43 -7.78 4.03
C ASN A 111 15.59 -8.20 2.83
N PHE A 112 15.28 -7.28 1.90
CA PHE A 112 14.60 -7.61 0.65
C PHE A 112 15.33 -8.73 -0.07
N LYS A 113 16.65 -8.63 -0.23
CA LYS A 113 17.49 -9.60 -0.97
C LYS A 113 17.40 -11.04 -0.47
N LYS A 114 16.97 -11.24 0.78
CA LYS A 114 16.90 -12.56 1.42
C LYS A 114 15.50 -13.19 1.29
N LYS A 115 14.52 -12.45 0.77
CA LYS A 115 13.14 -12.92 0.64
C LYS A 115 12.99 -13.80 -0.60
N PRO A 116 12.06 -14.78 -0.58
CA PRO A 116 11.68 -15.49 -1.80
C PRO A 116 11.05 -14.50 -2.78
N PHE A 117 11.03 -14.86 -4.07
CA PHE A 117 10.45 -13.99 -5.10
C PHE A 117 8.94 -13.78 -4.89
N SER A 118 8.19 -14.87 -4.70
CA SER A 118 6.73 -14.85 -4.51
C SER A 118 6.32 -15.70 -3.30
N GLY A 119 5.04 -15.63 -2.95
CA GLY A 119 4.48 -16.28 -1.76
C GLY A 119 4.54 -15.38 -0.52
N ARG A 120 4.46 -16.01 0.65
CA ARG A 120 4.43 -15.32 1.94
C ARG A 120 5.78 -14.67 2.24
N GLU A 121 5.76 -13.43 2.76
CA GLU A 121 6.96 -12.67 3.13
C GLU A 121 7.99 -12.54 1.99
N SER A 122 7.50 -12.45 0.75
CA SER A 122 8.28 -12.41 -0.48
C SER A 122 8.58 -11.00 -0.97
N HIS A 123 9.40 -10.88 -2.01
CA HIS A 123 9.59 -9.63 -2.74
C HIS A 123 8.25 -9.03 -3.19
N VAL A 124 7.40 -9.84 -3.83
CA VAL A 124 6.10 -9.37 -4.34
C VAL A 124 5.20 -8.91 -3.19
N SER A 125 5.04 -9.70 -2.14
CA SER A 125 4.16 -9.30 -1.02
C SER A 125 4.69 -8.07 -0.28
N THR A 126 6.01 -7.94 -0.13
CA THR A 126 6.62 -6.74 0.48
C THR A 126 6.35 -5.51 -0.39
N LEU A 127 6.51 -5.59 -1.71
CA LEU A 127 6.20 -4.44 -2.57
C LEU A 127 4.71 -4.07 -2.53
N CYS A 128 3.79 -5.04 -2.57
CA CYS A 128 2.36 -4.75 -2.44
C CYS A 128 2.02 -4.05 -1.11
N HIS A 129 2.68 -4.47 -0.02
CA HIS A 129 2.55 -3.84 1.29
C HIS A 129 3.03 -2.38 1.25
N GLU A 130 4.25 -2.11 0.76
CA GLU A 130 4.76 -0.74 0.67
C GLU A 130 3.87 0.18 -0.17
N LEU A 131 3.42 -0.31 -1.33
CA LEU A 131 2.56 0.48 -2.22
C LEU A 131 1.20 0.79 -1.56
N SER A 132 0.74 -0.06 -0.64
CA SER A 132 -0.52 0.17 0.10
C SER A 132 -0.42 1.37 1.04
N HIS A 133 0.77 1.70 1.54
CA HIS A 133 1.00 2.85 2.42
C HIS A 133 0.80 4.19 1.73
N PHE A 134 0.93 4.27 0.40
CA PHE A 134 0.69 5.53 -0.29
C PHE A 134 -0.68 6.10 0.06
N CYS A 135 -0.73 7.39 0.36
CA CYS A 135 -1.96 8.04 0.79
C CYS A 135 -3.01 8.01 -0.32
N ARG A 136 -4.27 7.76 0.09
CA ARG A 136 -5.45 7.97 -0.74
C ARG A 136 -5.65 9.46 -0.98
N TYR A 137 -5.84 9.82 -2.25
CA TYR A 137 -5.86 11.21 -2.69
C TYR A 137 -6.92 11.46 -3.77
N PHE A 138 -7.64 12.58 -3.71
CA PHE A 138 -8.62 12.97 -4.70
C PHE A 138 -8.13 14.15 -5.55
N ILE A 139 -8.09 13.94 -6.87
CA ILE A 139 -7.61 14.93 -7.85
C ILE A 139 -8.38 14.77 -9.16
N ASP A 140 -8.73 15.91 -9.76
CA ASP A 140 -9.37 15.99 -11.08
C ASP A 140 -10.58 15.05 -11.23
N GLY A 141 -11.39 14.94 -10.17
CA GLY A 141 -12.62 14.14 -10.15
C GLY A 141 -12.43 12.65 -9.85
N LYS A 142 -11.23 12.21 -9.49
CA LYS A 142 -10.89 10.79 -9.31
C LYS A 142 -10.10 10.53 -8.02
N HIS A 143 -10.34 9.37 -7.41
CA HIS A 143 -9.47 8.85 -6.36
C HIS A 143 -8.21 8.20 -6.96
N CYS A 144 -7.07 8.52 -6.38
CA CYS A 144 -5.73 8.09 -6.72
C CYS A 144 -4.95 7.70 -5.45
N GLY A 145 -3.73 7.22 -5.62
CA GLY A 145 -2.84 6.82 -4.52
C GLY A 145 -3.15 5.44 -3.95
N GLY A 146 -2.49 5.06 -2.85
CA GLY A 146 -2.63 3.73 -2.25
C GLY A 146 -3.78 3.65 -1.24
N MET A 147 -3.76 2.65 -0.38
CA MET A 147 -4.82 2.45 0.62
C MET A 147 -4.73 3.44 1.79
N GLY A 148 -3.60 4.14 1.94
CA GLY A 148 -3.32 4.97 3.11
C GLY A 148 -3.28 4.14 4.39
N THR A 149 -2.85 2.88 4.28
CA THR A 149 -2.60 2.04 5.44
C THR A 149 -1.41 2.60 6.19
N ASP A 150 -1.53 2.71 7.50
CA ASP A 150 -0.35 2.81 8.34
C ASP A 150 0.13 1.40 8.65
N ASP A 151 1.44 1.24 8.79
CA ASP A 151 1.95 0.08 9.51
C ASP A 151 1.24 0.03 10.85
N VAL A 152 0.70 -1.14 11.20
CA VAL A 152 -0.01 -1.31 12.47
C VAL A 152 0.88 -0.76 13.57
N PRO A 153 0.41 0.19 14.41
CA PRO A 153 1.27 0.83 15.37
C PRO A 153 1.56 -0.20 16.47
N THR A 154 2.71 -0.86 16.38
CA THR A 154 3.49 -0.97 17.60
C THR A 154 4.14 0.40 17.75
N GLU A 155 3.92 1.07 18.89
CA GLU A 155 4.43 2.42 19.18
C GLU A 155 5.97 2.54 19.03
N GLU A 156 6.66 1.40 18.87
CA GLU A 156 8.05 1.26 18.49
C GLU A 156 8.16 0.38 17.22
N PHE A 157 9.00 0.78 16.27
CA PHE A 157 9.36 -0.05 15.11
C PHE A 157 9.94 -1.37 15.59
N ASP A 158 9.20 -2.47 15.45
CA ASP A 158 9.69 -3.83 15.72
C ASP A 158 10.13 -4.49 14.41
N PRO A 159 11.44 -4.61 14.14
CA PRO A 159 11.94 -5.28 12.94
C PRO A 159 11.58 -6.79 12.88
N ASN A 160 11.02 -7.34 13.97
CA ASN A 160 10.54 -8.70 14.07
C ASN A 160 9.00 -8.79 14.09
N PHE A 161 8.27 -7.67 13.88
CA PHE A 161 6.82 -7.69 13.99
C PHE A 161 6.22 -8.72 13.01
N ARG A 162 5.52 -9.71 13.57
CA ARG A 162 4.89 -10.76 12.79
C ARG A 162 3.49 -10.32 12.42
N TYR A 163 3.36 -9.52 11.36
CA TYR A 163 2.06 -9.12 10.78
C TYR A 163 1.11 -10.30 10.57
N THR A 164 1.66 -11.45 10.20
CA THR A 164 0.90 -12.71 10.00
C THR A 164 0.53 -13.46 11.28
N GLY A 165 1.14 -13.11 12.41
CA GLY A 165 0.65 -13.48 13.75
C GLY A 165 -0.54 -12.60 14.09
N TYR A 166 -0.34 -11.29 14.05
CA TYR A 166 -1.38 -10.30 14.34
C TYR A 166 -2.64 -10.47 13.49
N ALA A 167 -2.53 -10.57 12.17
CA ALA A 167 -3.67 -10.80 11.28
C ALA A 167 -4.40 -12.12 11.58
N ARG A 168 -3.67 -13.16 12.00
CA ARG A 168 -4.27 -14.44 12.40
C ARG A 168 -4.99 -14.34 13.74
N ASP A 169 -4.43 -13.57 14.66
CA ASP A 169 -5.02 -13.35 15.97
C ASP A 169 -6.30 -12.49 15.84
N LEU A 170 -6.33 -11.54 14.90
CA LEU A 170 -7.54 -10.80 14.53
C LEU A 170 -8.64 -11.72 13.96
N VAL A 171 -8.30 -12.62 13.04
CA VAL A 171 -9.25 -13.61 12.49
C VAL A 171 -9.78 -14.51 13.61
N LYS A 172 -8.91 -15.03 14.47
CA LYS A 172 -9.33 -15.85 15.62
C LYS A 172 -10.21 -15.10 16.61
N ALA A 173 -9.93 -13.82 16.87
CA ALA A 173 -10.74 -13.00 17.75
C ALA A 173 -12.12 -12.71 17.16
N HIS A 174 -12.23 -12.60 15.84
CA HIS A 174 -13.49 -12.49 15.13
C HIS A 174 -14.30 -13.80 15.17
N ASP A 175 -13.66 -14.95 15.00
CA ASP A 175 -14.31 -16.27 15.04
C ASP A 175 -14.81 -16.69 16.44
N LEU A 176 -14.46 -15.93 17.49
CA LEU A 176 -14.87 -16.14 18.89
C LEU A 176 -16.01 -15.22 19.35
N MET A 177 -16.52 -14.34 18.46
CA MET A 177 -17.70 -13.48 18.69
C MET A 177 -18.92 -14.00 17.93
#